data_AF-A0A180FU95-F1
#
_entry.id   AF-A0A180FU95-F1
#
_cell.length_a   1.000
_cell.length_b   1.000
_cell.length_c   1.000
_cell.angle_alpha   90.00
_cell.angle_beta   90.00
_cell.angle_gamma   90.00
#
_symmetry.space_group_name_H-M   'P 1'
#
loop_
_entity.id
_entity.type
_entity.pdbx_description
1 polymer ?
#
loop_
_entity_poly.entity_id
_entity_poly.type
_entity_poly.pdbx_seq_one_letter_code
_entity_poly.pdbx_strand_id
1 'polypeptide(L)'
;MGDHAAETVPDAASVKAMFAGGLVNVRLQTKAKQGDKTMMDALIPAVEAMNACPSDDIGDILQVGADAAFQGAKATIDMQARFGRARNYGERSIGHADSGATSWSCLLAAFAEAAKN
;
A
#
# COMPACT_ATOMS: atom_id res chain seq x y z
N MET A 1 3.40 16.81 -23.60
CA MET A 1 4.82 17.06 -23.29
C MET A 1 5.30 15.85 -22.52
N GLY A 2 5.69 14.79 -23.24
CA GLY A 2 6.17 13.55 -22.64
C GLY A 2 7.63 13.76 -22.30
N ASP A 3 7.91 13.90 -21.01
CA ASP A 3 9.27 13.98 -20.52
C ASP A 3 9.86 12.56 -20.64
N HIS A 4 10.62 12.33 -21.70
CA HIS A 4 11.50 11.17 -21.79
C HIS A 4 12.66 11.43 -20.83
N ALA A 5 12.39 11.24 -19.53
CA ALA A 5 13.44 11.16 -18.54
C ALA A 5 14.38 10.03 -18.98
N ALA A 6 15.66 10.34 -19.13
CA ALA A 6 16.70 9.33 -19.28
C ALA A 6 16.45 8.22 -18.26
N GLU A 7 16.46 6.95 -18.70
CA GLU A 7 16.25 5.77 -17.86
C GLU A 7 17.27 5.76 -16.72
N THR A 8 16.89 6.43 -15.63
CA THR A 8 17.65 6.50 -14.40
C THR A 8 17.02 5.48 -13.49
N VAL A 9 17.80 4.45 -13.12
CA VAL A 9 17.40 3.51 -12.09
C VAL A 9 17.14 4.34 -10.82
N PRO A 10 15.93 4.32 -10.25
CA PRO A 10 15.64 5.11 -9.08
C PRO A 10 16.48 4.61 -7.91
N ASP A 11 17.00 5.51 -7.08
CA ASP A 11 17.66 5.15 -5.83
C ASP A 11 16.65 4.93 -4.70
N ALA A 12 17.13 4.44 -3.55
CA ALA A 12 16.29 4.19 -2.38
C ALA A 12 15.49 5.42 -1.92
N ALA A 13 16.11 6.60 -1.93
CA ALA A 13 15.46 7.85 -1.55
C ALA A 13 14.32 8.20 -2.51
N SER A 14 14.54 8.04 -3.81
CA SER A 14 13.55 8.28 -4.86
C SER A 14 12.39 7.30 -4.78
N VAL A 15 12.65 6.01 -4.50
CA VAL A 15 11.59 5.01 -4.28
C VAL A 15 10.74 5.35 -3.06
N LYS A 16 11.36 5.66 -1.91
CA LYS A 16 10.65 6.08 -0.68
C LYS A 16 9.80 7.33 -0.96
N ALA A 17 10.37 8.34 -1.62
CA ALA A 17 9.67 9.57 -1.98
C ALA A 17 8.51 9.32 -2.97
N MET A 18 8.68 8.43 -3.94
CA MET A 18 7.64 8.06 -4.91
C MET A 18 6.41 7.46 -4.21
N PHE A 19 6.61 6.49 -3.31
CA PHE A 19 5.50 5.89 -2.56
C PHE A 19 4.86 6.87 -1.58
N ALA A 20 5.66 7.70 -0.88
CA ALA A 20 5.16 8.75 -0.01
C ALA A 20 4.30 9.78 -0.76
N GLY A 21 4.78 10.27 -1.91
CA GLY A 21 4.06 11.19 -2.78
C GLY A 21 2.79 10.56 -3.37
N GLY A 22 2.85 9.29 -3.76
CA GLY A 22 1.69 8.51 -4.21
C GLY A 22 0.60 8.44 -3.13
N LEU A 23 0.97 8.15 -1.88
CA LEU A 23 0.02 8.14 -0.76
C LEU A 23 -0.61 9.53 -0.52
N VAL A 24 0.17 10.60 -0.61
CA VAL A 24 -0.36 11.97 -0.53
C VAL A 24 -1.42 12.20 -1.61
N ASN A 25 -1.13 11.84 -2.86
CA ASN A 25 -2.07 11.99 -3.97
C ASN A 25 -3.33 11.14 -3.81
N VAL A 26 -3.22 9.91 -3.29
CA VAL A 26 -4.38 9.08 -2.98
C VAL A 26 -5.25 9.75 -1.91
N ARG A 27 -4.65 10.30 -0.85
CA ARG A 27 -5.37 11.01 0.22
C ARG A 27 -6.12 12.26 -0.28
N LEU A 28 -5.72 12.84 -1.40
CA LEU A 28 -6.48 13.94 -2.04
C LEU A 28 -7.76 13.45 -2.74
N GLN A 29 -7.80 12.18 -3.16
CA GLN A 29 -8.94 11.60 -3.90
C GLN A 29 -9.98 10.94 -2.99
N THR A 30 -9.61 10.58 -1.76
CA THR A 30 -10.49 9.86 -0.84
C THR A 30 -10.43 10.39 0.59
N LYS A 31 -11.54 10.26 1.32
CA LYS A 31 -11.60 10.54 2.76
C LYS A 31 -11.38 9.29 3.63
N ALA A 32 -11.18 8.13 3.00
CA ALA A 32 -10.90 6.88 3.70
C ALA A 32 -9.59 6.96 4.49
N LYS A 33 -9.59 6.38 5.67
CA LYS A 33 -8.45 6.29 6.58
C LYS A 33 -8.12 4.83 6.87
N GLN A 34 -6.96 4.60 7.47
CA GLN A 34 -6.68 3.30 8.08
C GLN A 34 -7.75 2.99 9.15
N GLY A 35 -8.23 1.75 9.16
CA GLY A 35 -9.35 1.26 9.96
C GLY A 35 -10.72 1.37 9.30
N ASP A 36 -10.84 1.98 8.11
CA ASP A 36 -12.12 2.08 7.39
C ASP A 36 -12.47 0.84 6.56
N LYS A 37 -11.57 -0.15 6.53
CA LYS A 37 -11.63 -1.39 5.73
C LYS A 37 -11.60 -1.08 4.23
N THR A 38 -10.49 -0.53 3.77
CA THR A 38 -10.24 -0.14 2.36
C THR A 38 -8.79 -0.41 1.96
N MET A 39 -8.43 -0.09 0.71
CA MET A 39 -7.03 -0.09 0.27
C MET A 39 -6.06 0.71 1.17
N MET A 40 -6.55 1.70 1.92
CA MET A 40 -5.73 2.48 2.84
C MET A 40 -5.14 1.64 3.98
N ASP A 41 -5.81 0.54 4.34
CA ASP A 41 -5.34 -0.41 5.36
C ASP A 41 -4.12 -1.20 4.92
N ALA A 42 -3.85 -1.32 3.61
CA ALA A 42 -2.62 -1.89 3.09
C ALA A 42 -1.61 -0.80 2.71
N LEU A 43 -2.06 0.25 2.02
CA LEU A 43 -1.17 1.27 1.46
C LEU A 43 -0.48 2.12 2.54
N ILE A 44 -1.19 2.56 3.58
CA ILE A 44 -0.59 3.38 4.65
C ILE A 44 0.54 2.63 5.35
N PRO A 45 0.32 1.43 5.94
CA PRO A 45 1.39 0.72 6.63
C PRO A 45 2.54 0.33 5.71
N ALA A 46 2.27 0.06 4.43
CA ALA A 46 3.33 -0.19 3.44
C ALA A 46 4.27 0.99 3.29
N VAL A 47 3.74 2.19 3.06
CA VAL A 47 4.53 3.41 2.87
C VAL A 47 5.26 3.79 4.16
N GLU A 48 4.63 3.61 5.32
CA GLU A 48 5.28 3.82 6.63
C GLU A 48 6.46 2.87 6.83
N ALA A 49 6.30 1.58 6.51
CA ALA A 49 7.37 0.59 6.60
C ALA A 49 8.52 0.89 5.63
N MET A 50 8.22 1.26 4.38
CA MET A 50 9.24 1.66 3.39
C MET A 50 10.06 2.86 3.88
N ASN A 51 9.40 3.88 4.46
CA ASN A 51 10.08 5.07 4.98
C ASN A 51 10.91 4.78 6.23
N ALA A 52 10.45 3.86 7.09
CA ALA A 52 11.16 3.44 8.29
C ALA A 52 12.29 2.44 8.01
N CYS A 53 12.38 1.91 6.78
CA CYS A 53 13.39 0.93 6.42
C CYS A 53 14.80 1.56 6.46
N PRO A 54 15.73 1.02 7.27
CA PRO A 54 17.09 1.56 7.38
C PRO A 54 17.98 1.15 6.20
N SER A 55 17.54 0.17 5.39
CA SER A 55 18.27 -0.27 4.20
C SER A 55 18.16 0.76 3.08
N ASP A 56 19.24 0.85 2.30
CA ASP A 56 19.30 1.54 1.01
C ASP A 56 19.16 0.54 -0.16
N ASP A 57 18.97 -0.75 0.12
CA ASP A 57 18.61 -1.73 -0.89
C ASP A 57 17.11 -1.61 -1.24
N ILE A 58 16.82 -1.47 -2.54
CA ILE A 58 15.45 -1.29 -3.04
C ILE A 58 14.61 -2.55 -2.82
N GLY A 59 15.22 -3.73 -2.96
CA GLY A 59 14.57 -5.01 -2.70
C GLY A 59 14.11 -5.10 -1.25
N ASP A 60 14.97 -4.75 -0.29
CA ASP A 60 14.63 -4.69 1.13
C ASP A 60 13.50 -3.71 1.43
N ILE A 61 13.56 -2.49 0.86
CA ILE A 61 12.52 -1.46 1.03
C ILE A 61 11.17 -1.95 0.52
N LEU A 62 11.14 -2.52 -0.68
CA LEU A 62 9.92 -3.05 -1.28
C LEU A 62 9.40 -4.27 -0.51
N GLN A 63 10.29 -5.13 -0.02
CA GLN A 63 9.91 -6.30 0.78
C GLN A 63 9.23 -5.90 2.08
N VAL A 64 9.79 -4.97 2.86
CA VAL A 64 9.14 -4.52 4.11
C VAL A 64 7.81 -3.84 3.85
N GLY A 65 7.70 -3.12 2.73
CA GLY A 65 6.44 -2.53 2.28
C GLY A 65 5.39 -3.57 1.90
N ALA A 66 5.78 -4.63 1.18
CA ALA A 66 4.91 -5.74 0.81
C ALA A 66 4.41 -6.51 2.05
N ASP A 67 5.29 -6.78 3.01
CA ASP A 67 4.94 -7.47 4.25
C ASP A 67 3.94 -6.64 5.08
N ALA A 68 4.18 -5.34 5.21
CA ALA A 68 3.29 -4.43 5.92
C ALA A 68 1.92 -4.30 5.21
N ALA A 69 1.91 -4.26 3.87
CA ALA A 69 0.67 -4.27 3.09
C ALA A 69 -0.13 -5.56 3.30
N PHE A 70 0.54 -6.71 3.34
CA PHE A 70 -0.08 -8.00 3.58
C PHE A 70 -0.69 -8.09 4.98
N GLN A 71 0.03 -7.66 6.03
CA GLN A 71 -0.54 -7.61 7.38
C GLN A 71 -1.72 -6.65 7.46
N GLY A 72 -1.63 -5.49 6.81
CA GLY A 72 -2.72 -4.52 6.69
C GLY A 72 -3.96 -5.11 6.03
N ALA A 73 -3.80 -5.76 4.87
CA ALA A 73 -4.87 -6.45 4.17
C ALA A 73 -5.50 -7.58 5.01
N LYS A 74 -4.68 -8.39 5.68
CA LYS A 74 -5.15 -9.45 6.58
C LYS A 74 -5.95 -8.90 7.75
N ALA A 75 -5.48 -7.82 8.38
CA ALA A 75 -6.18 -7.18 9.50
C ALA A 75 -7.58 -6.69 9.12
N THR A 76 -7.82 -6.39 7.83
CA THR A 76 -9.16 -5.98 7.40
C THR A 76 -10.23 -7.04 7.64
N ILE A 77 -9.89 -8.33 7.75
CA ILE A 77 -10.86 -9.42 8.01
C ILE A 77 -11.71 -9.12 9.25
N ASP A 78 -11.07 -8.63 10.31
CA ASP A 78 -11.73 -8.37 11.60
C ASP A 78 -12.40 -6.98 11.68
N MET A 79 -12.34 -6.19 10.61
CA MET A 79 -12.89 -4.83 10.57
C MET A 79 -14.31 -4.80 10.02
N GLN A 80 -15.15 -3.95 10.62
CA GLN A 80 -16.39 -3.49 10.02
C GLN A 80 -16.11 -2.37 9.01
N ALA A 81 -16.62 -2.50 7.80
CA ALA A 81 -16.46 -1.49 6.76
C ALA A 81 -17.15 -0.17 7.12
N ARG A 82 -16.42 0.94 7.02
CA ARG A 82 -16.92 2.31 7.28
C ARG A 82 -16.93 3.17 6.04
N PHE A 83 -16.22 2.76 4.99
CA PHE A 83 -16.10 3.50 3.74
C PHE A 83 -16.41 2.63 2.51
N GLY A 84 -16.67 3.27 1.37
CA GLY A 84 -16.93 2.58 0.10
C GLY A 84 -18.26 1.82 0.07
N ARG A 85 -18.39 0.88 -0.88
CA ARG A 85 -19.62 0.08 -1.06
C ARG A 85 -19.82 -0.95 0.06
N ALA A 86 -18.72 -1.47 0.61
CA ALA A 86 -18.75 -2.50 1.64
C ALA A 86 -19.43 -2.04 2.94
N ARG A 87 -19.39 -0.73 3.25
CA ARG A 87 -20.06 -0.15 4.43
C ARG A 87 -21.57 -0.46 4.49
N ASN A 88 -22.20 -0.66 3.34
CA ASN A 88 -23.63 -0.94 3.25
C ASN A 88 -24.01 -2.31 3.86
N TYR A 89 -23.02 -3.19 4.07
CA TYR A 89 -23.23 -4.48 4.72
C TYR A 89 -23.15 -4.43 6.25
N GLY A 90 -22.72 -3.31 6.85
CA GLY A 90 -22.59 -3.16 8.30
C GLY A 90 -21.72 -4.27 8.91
N GLU A 91 -22.16 -4.87 10.02
CA GLU A 91 -21.46 -5.97 10.71
C GLU A 91 -21.20 -7.18 9.81
N ARG A 92 -22.01 -7.40 8.76
CA ARG A 92 -21.82 -8.51 7.81
C ARG A 92 -20.56 -8.38 6.96
N SER A 93 -19.88 -7.23 7.02
CA SER A 93 -18.58 -7.05 6.38
C SER A 93 -17.42 -7.66 7.17
N ILE A 94 -17.61 -7.98 8.45
CA ILE A 94 -16.63 -8.66 9.31
C ILE A 94 -16.50 -10.13 8.86
N GLY A 95 -15.28 -10.67 8.90
CA GLY A 95 -14.96 -12.03 8.47
C GLY A 95 -14.52 -12.15 7.00
N HIS A 96 -14.49 -11.03 6.26
CA HIS A 96 -14.07 -10.99 4.85
C HIS A 96 -12.96 -9.95 4.67
N ALA A 97 -11.88 -10.34 3.98
CA ALA A 97 -10.82 -9.38 3.63
C ALA A 97 -11.34 -8.33 2.64
N ASP A 98 -10.87 -7.09 2.78
CA ASP A 98 -11.15 -6.05 1.78
C ASP A 98 -10.43 -6.36 0.46
N SER A 99 -11.17 -6.29 -0.65
CA SER A 99 -10.59 -6.57 -1.96
C SER A 99 -9.61 -5.48 -2.41
N GLY A 100 -9.83 -4.22 -2.01
CA GLY A 100 -8.93 -3.12 -2.28
C GLY A 100 -7.58 -3.31 -1.57
N ALA A 101 -7.60 -3.57 -0.26
CA ALA A 101 -6.41 -3.85 0.53
C ALA A 101 -5.66 -5.09 0.01
N THR A 102 -6.38 -6.15 -0.32
CA THR A 102 -5.80 -7.39 -0.89
C THR A 102 -5.12 -7.11 -2.23
N SER A 103 -5.75 -6.34 -3.11
CA SER A 103 -5.18 -6.00 -4.43
C SER A 103 -3.87 -5.22 -4.29
N TRP A 104 -3.81 -4.28 -3.34
CA TRP A 104 -2.59 -3.52 -3.05
C TRP A 104 -1.49 -4.38 -2.42
N SER A 105 -1.86 -5.32 -1.54
CA SER A 105 -0.91 -6.30 -1.02
C SER A 105 -0.30 -7.15 -2.15
N CYS A 106 -1.11 -7.64 -3.09
CA CYS A 106 -0.61 -8.38 -4.25
C CYS A 106 0.31 -7.54 -5.14
N LEU A 107 -0.07 -6.28 -5.40
CA LEU A 107 0.74 -5.36 -6.22
C LEU A 107 2.13 -5.13 -5.61
N LEU A 108 2.19 -4.87 -4.31
CA LEU A 108 3.45 -4.62 -3.61
C LEU A 108 4.30 -5.88 -3.49
N ALA A 109 3.68 -7.05 -3.29
CA ALA A 109 4.38 -8.33 -3.35
C ALA A 109 5.03 -8.55 -4.72
N ALA A 110 4.33 -8.23 -5.82
CA ALA A 110 4.87 -8.34 -7.16
C ALA A 110 6.06 -7.38 -7.39
N PHE A 111 6.01 -6.16 -6.85
CA PHE A 111 7.18 -5.25 -6.90
C PHE A 111 8.37 -5.79 -6.12
N ALA A 112 8.17 -6.31 -4.92
CA ALA A 112 9.23 -6.91 -4.12
C ALA A 112 9.84 -8.14 -4.79
N GLU A 113 9.02 -8.95 -5.47
CA GLU A 113 9.50 -10.09 -6.27
C GLU A 113 10.31 -9.63 -7.48
N ALA A 114 9.81 -8.63 -8.22
CA ALA A 114 10.48 -8.10 -9.40
C ALA A 114 11.85 -7.48 -9.07
N ALA A 115 12.00 -6.86 -7.90
CA ALA A 115 13.25 -6.23 -7.47
C ALA A 115 14.37 -7.22 -7.08
N LYS A 116 14.06 -8.53 -6.96
CA LYS A 116 15.04 -9.58 -6.65
C LYS A 116 15.69 -10.19 -7.90
N ASN A 117 15.16 -9.89 -9.08
CA ASN A 117 15.61 -10.43 -10.37
C ASN A 117 16.41 -9.38 -11.15
#